data_AF-A0A6P0VKL7-F1
#
_entry.id   AF-A0A6P0VKL7-F1
#
_cell.length_a   1.000
_cell.length_b   1.000
_cell.length_c   1.000
_cell.angle_alpha   90.00
_cell.angle_beta   90.00
_cell.angle_gamma   90.00
#
_symmetry.space_group_name_H-M   'P 1'
#
loop_
_entity.id
_entity.type
_entity.pdbx_description
1 polymer ?
#
loop_
_entity_poly.entity_id
_entity_poly.type
_entity_poly.pdbx_seq_one_letter_code
_entity_poly.pdbx_strand_id
1 'polypeptide(L)'
;MPKLGFCGLLLISCLGLQGNYWFPESSSLDNPVYIADSSTKACPDDVETLASLMVEDLANYANRIIQRNRRLDEAADNSRYIILAGNPEFEPLSLGPGQYNPEITVAEAEQPKQVFFTTLERQYIGVKALDAQSFHWLFLTPTTDGWRLAMMFTQIGSSSPESSPVPPQESSNWTIGQAVKLWLRDCRARAMRAS
;
A
#
# COMPACT_ATOMS: atom_id res chain seq x y z
N MET A 1 -24.70 17.77 59.99
CA MET A 1 -26.05 17.18 60.18
C MET A 1 -26.83 17.28 58.89
N PRO A 2 -27.63 16.27 58.52
CA PRO A 2 -27.50 15.61 57.21
C PRO A 2 -28.81 15.56 56.40
N LYS A 3 -28.73 15.03 55.16
CA LYS A 3 -29.57 13.89 54.73
C LYS A 3 -28.95 13.19 53.52
N LEU A 4 -28.48 11.95 53.77
CA LEU A 4 -28.16 10.94 52.77
C LEU A 4 -29.46 10.37 52.18
N GLY A 5 -29.48 10.14 50.87
CA GLY A 5 -30.50 9.34 50.19
C GLY A 5 -29.92 7.97 49.85
N PHE A 6 -30.36 6.96 50.60
CA PHE A 6 -30.18 5.53 50.33
C PHE A 6 -30.93 5.14 49.04
N CYS A 7 -30.28 4.40 48.13
CA CYS A 7 -30.98 3.59 47.13
C CYS A 7 -30.65 2.12 47.44
N GLY A 8 -31.67 1.40 47.90
CA GLY A 8 -31.56 0.06 48.45
C GLY A 8 -31.38 -1.01 47.38
N LEU A 9 -30.60 -2.03 47.75
CA LEU A 9 -30.56 -3.33 47.11
C LEU A 9 -31.95 -3.99 47.19
N LEU A 10 -32.50 -4.37 46.04
CA LEU A 10 -33.60 -5.33 45.95
C LEU A 10 -33.03 -6.68 45.54
N LEU A 11 -32.94 -7.58 46.52
CA LEU A 11 -32.75 -9.01 46.34
C LEU A 11 -34.01 -9.58 45.67
N ILE A 12 -33.92 -9.96 44.41
CA ILE A 12 -34.94 -10.79 43.76
C ILE A 12 -34.53 -12.24 43.93
N SER A 13 -35.26 -12.93 44.79
CA SER A 13 -35.26 -14.37 45.00
C SER A 13 -35.63 -15.12 43.72
N CYS A 14 -34.75 -15.99 43.23
CA CYS A 14 -35.08 -17.01 42.23
C CYS A 14 -35.98 -18.08 42.86
N LEU A 15 -37.29 -17.98 42.64
CA LEU A 15 -38.21 -19.10 42.78
C LEU A 15 -38.20 -19.88 41.46
N GLY A 16 -37.82 -21.16 41.56
CA GLY A 16 -37.79 -22.09 40.45
C GLY A 16 -39.19 -22.34 39.88
N LEU A 17 -39.35 -22.06 38.59
CA LEU A 17 -40.37 -22.66 37.74
C LEU A 17 -39.64 -23.59 36.79
N GLN A 18 -39.86 -24.89 36.96
CA GLN A 18 -39.49 -25.92 36.00
C GLN A 18 -40.36 -25.74 34.75
N GLY A 19 -39.93 -24.84 33.87
CA GLY A 19 -40.43 -24.74 32.51
C GLY A 19 -39.57 -25.63 31.61
N ASN A 20 -40.16 -26.71 31.10
CA ASN A 20 -39.58 -27.49 30.00
C ASN A 20 -39.55 -26.62 28.75
N TYR A 21 -38.49 -25.81 28.60
CA TYR A 21 -38.17 -25.16 27.34
C TYR A 21 -37.28 -26.09 26.53
N TRP A 22 -37.91 -26.76 25.57
CA TRP A 22 -37.25 -27.45 24.47
C TRP A 22 -36.45 -26.41 23.68
N PHE A 23 -35.14 -26.33 23.92
CA PHE A 23 -34.23 -25.60 23.04
C PHE A 23 -34.03 -26.44 21.79
N PRO A 24 -34.46 -26.00 20.59
CA PRO A 24 -34.03 -26.66 19.37
C PRO A 24 -32.52 -26.41 19.20
N GLU A 25 -31.78 -27.51 19.08
CA GLU A 25 -30.38 -27.55 18.72
C GLU A 25 -30.14 -26.67 17.49
N SER A 26 -29.31 -25.63 17.65
CA SER A 26 -28.91 -24.77 16.55
C SER A 26 -28.14 -25.61 15.53
N SER A 27 -28.79 -25.87 14.40
CA SER A 27 -28.12 -26.37 13.19
C SER A 27 -26.92 -25.48 12.90
N SER A 28 -25.73 -26.09 12.88
CA SER A 28 -24.49 -25.48 12.45
C SER A 28 -24.69 -24.76 11.12
N LEU A 29 -24.63 -23.43 11.15
CA LEU A 29 -24.37 -22.66 9.94
C LEU A 29 -22.98 -23.06 9.47
N ASP A 30 -22.93 -23.74 8.32
CA ASP A 30 -21.70 -23.94 7.57
C ASP A 30 -21.00 -22.60 7.46
N ASN A 31 -19.88 -22.46 8.19
CA ASN A 31 -18.96 -21.36 7.97
C ASN A 31 -18.55 -21.47 6.50
N PRO A 32 -18.79 -20.44 5.66
CA PRO A 32 -18.21 -20.48 4.33
C PRO A 32 -16.70 -20.59 4.54
N VAL A 33 -16.15 -21.73 4.12
CA VAL A 33 -14.71 -21.88 3.97
C VAL A 33 -14.33 -20.77 3.01
N TYR A 34 -13.76 -19.69 3.55
CA TYR A 34 -12.94 -18.80 2.75
C TYR A 34 -11.80 -19.68 2.26
N ILE A 35 -11.95 -20.23 1.05
CA ILE A 35 -10.84 -20.74 0.28
C ILE A 35 -9.97 -19.50 0.08
N ALA A 36 -9.05 -19.26 1.01
CA ALA A 36 -7.94 -18.39 0.75
C ALA A 36 -7.26 -19.03 -0.45
N ASP A 37 -7.40 -18.40 -1.62
CA ASP A 37 -6.60 -18.77 -2.77
C ASP A 37 -5.15 -18.53 -2.36
N SER A 38 -4.54 -19.58 -1.83
CA SER A 38 -3.16 -19.65 -1.39
C SER A 38 -2.28 -19.88 -2.61
N SER A 39 -2.55 -19.18 -3.71
CA SER A 39 -1.61 -19.02 -4.80
C SER A 39 -0.55 -18.02 -4.34
N THR A 40 0.29 -18.42 -3.39
CA THR A 40 1.45 -17.62 -2.99
C THR A 40 2.36 -17.49 -4.20
N LYS A 41 2.25 -16.38 -4.95
CA LYS A 41 3.15 -16.07 -6.07
C LYS A 41 4.58 -16.06 -5.51
N ALA A 42 5.48 -16.83 -6.13
CA ALA A 42 6.90 -16.78 -5.79
C ALA A 42 7.44 -15.37 -6.12
N CYS A 43 8.33 -14.85 -5.27
CA CYS A 43 8.95 -13.55 -5.53
C CYS A 43 9.92 -13.69 -6.72
N PRO A 44 9.73 -12.97 -7.84
CA PRO A 44 10.59 -13.13 -9.01
C PRO A 44 12.01 -12.62 -8.76
N ASP A 45 12.98 -13.31 -9.35
CA ASP A 45 14.39 -12.87 -9.40
C ASP A 45 14.63 -11.89 -10.55
N ASP A 46 13.83 -11.96 -11.61
CA ASP A 46 13.84 -11.01 -12.73
C ASP A 46 13.15 -9.68 -12.35
N VAL A 47 13.79 -8.56 -12.66
CA VAL A 47 13.30 -7.22 -12.29
C VAL A 47 12.03 -6.84 -13.05
N GLU A 48 11.87 -7.29 -14.30
CA GLU A 48 10.73 -6.90 -15.13
C GLU A 48 9.43 -7.56 -14.63
N THR A 49 9.51 -8.86 -14.37
CA THR A 49 8.42 -9.64 -13.76
C THR A 49 8.11 -9.14 -12.35
N LEU A 50 9.14 -8.87 -11.54
CA LEU A 50 8.98 -8.31 -10.20
C LEU A 50 8.23 -6.96 -10.25
N ALA A 51 8.70 -6.03 -11.09
CA ALA A 51 8.12 -4.70 -11.20
C ALA A 51 6.68 -4.73 -11.71
N SER A 52 6.38 -5.61 -12.67
CA SER A 52 5.03 -5.77 -13.22
C SER A 52 4.04 -6.22 -12.14
N LEU A 53 4.41 -7.25 -11.35
CA LEU A 53 3.60 -7.69 -10.21
C LEU A 53 3.49 -6.62 -9.12
N MET A 54 4.57 -5.88 -8.87
CA MET A 54 4.58 -4.82 -7.86
C MET A 54 3.62 -3.68 -8.22
N VAL A 55 3.66 -3.20 -9.46
CA VAL A 55 2.84 -2.10 -9.94
C VAL A 55 1.35 -2.45 -9.88
N GLU A 56 0.97 -3.69 -10.20
CA GLU A 56 -0.40 -4.21 -10.10
C GLU A 56 -0.97 -4.04 -8.68
N ASP A 57 -0.17 -4.33 -7.64
CA ASP A 57 -0.57 -4.23 -6.24
C ASP A 57 -0.30 -2.86 -5.60
N LEU A 58 0.43 -1.97 -6.28
CA LEU A 58 1.06 -0.82 -5.64
C LEU A 58 0.03 0.15 -5.04
N ALA A 59 -1.08 0.38 -5.73
CA ALA A 59 -2.17 1.23 -5.24
C ALA A 59 -2.72 0.72 -3.90
N ASN A 60 -2.92 -0.60 -3.77
CA ASN A 60 -3.40 -1.22 -2.52
C ASN A 60 -2.39 -1.04 -1.38
N TYR A 61 -1.10 -1.28 -1.63
CA TYR A 61 -0.04 -1.08 -0.64
C TYR A 61 0.10 0.39 -0.24
N ALA A 62 0.02 1.31 -1.20
CA ALA A 62 0.08 2.73 -0.95
C ALA A 62 -1.10 3.21 -0.12
N ASN A 63 -2.33 2.80 -0.46
CA ASN A 63 -3.52 3.14 0.32
C ASN A 63 -3.45 2.59 1.75
N ARG A 64 -2.86 1.41 1.95
CA ARG A 64 -2.58 0.88 3.31
C ARG A 64 -1.63 1.79 4.10
N ILE A 65 -0.59 2.34 3.46
CA ILE A 65 0.31 3.31 4.10
C ILE A 65 -0.42 4.62 4.40
N ILE A 66 -1.21 5.14 3.45
CA ILE A 66 -1.99 6.38 3.64
C ILE A 66 -2.91 6.24 4.86
N GLN A 67 -3.70 5.17 4.92
CA GLN A 67 -4.65 4.97 6.02
C GLN A 67 -3.95 4.79 7.36
N ARG A 68 -2.79 4.12 7.41
CA ARG A 68 -2.00 3.96 8.64
C ARG A 68 -1.39 5.27 9.13
N ASN A 69 -1.05 6.18 8.21
CA ASN A 69 -0.42 7.45 8.54
C ASN A 69 -1.44 8.59 8.73
N ARG A 70 -2.72 8.33 8.48
CA ARG A 70 -3.80 9.31 8.66
C ARG A 70 -3.85 9.74 10.11
N ARG A 71 -3.82 11.06 10.36
CA ARG A 71 -3.95 11.57 11.73
C ARG A 71 -5.39 11.41 12.20
N LEU A 72 -5.59 11.14 13.49
CA LEU A 72 -6.94 11.03 14.06
C LEU A 72 -7.75 12.33 13.91
N ASP A 73 -7.06 13.48 13.93
CA ASP A 73 -7.66 14.81 13.80
C ASP A 73 -7.76 15.29 12.34
N GLU A 74 -7.36 14.47 11.38
CA GLU A 74 -7.50 14.80 9.96
C GLU A 74 -8.98 14.70 9.58
N ALA A 75 -9.56 15.84 9.19
CA ALA A 75 -10.96 15.91 8.82
C ALA A 75 -11.24 14.94 7.67
N ALA A 76 -12.37 14.23 7.75
CA ALA A 76 -12.74 13.19 6.78
C ALA A 76 -12.86 13.72 5.34
N ASP A 77 -13.03 15.03 5.19
CA ASP A 77 -13.13 15.74 3.93
C ASP A 77 -11.78 16.11 3.30
N ASN A 78 -10.65 15.79 3.95
CA ASN A 78 -9.31 15.84 3.37
C ASN A 78 -8.74 14.42 3.33
N SER A 79 -9.00 13.70 2.24
CA SER A 79 -8.54 12.33 2.05
C SER A 79 -7.87 12.15 0.70
N ARG A 80 -6.83 11.34 0.64
CA ARG A 80 -6.09 11.05 -0.59
C ARG A 80 -5.96 9.57 -0.82
N TYR A 81 -5.97 9.16 -2.08
CA TYR A 81 -5.90 7.77 -2.49
C TYR A 81 -5.08 7.64 -3.77
N ILE A 82 -4.25 6.61 -3.84
CA ILE A 82 -3.68 6.18 -5.10
C ILE A 82 -4.74 5.34 -5.81
N ILE A 83 -5.15 5.79 -7.00
CA ILE A 83 -6.19 5.15 -7.80
C ILE A 83 -5.58 4.02 -8.62
N LEU A 84 -4.47 4.28 -9.29
CA LEU A 84 -3.78 3.30 -10.12
C LEU A 84 -2.29 3.63 -10.23
N ALA A 85 -1.53 2.62 -10.62
CA ALA A 85 -0.15 2.76 -11.08
C ALA A 85 -0.09 2.34 -12.55
N GLY A 86 0.62 3.12 -13.37
CA GLY A 86 0.85 2.82 -14.78
C GLY A 86 1.96 1.77 -14.96
N ASN A 87 1.98 1.13 -16.12
CA ASN A 87 2.94 0.07 -16.44
C ASN A 87 4.40 0.49 -16.21
N PRO A 88 5.25 -0.42 -15.73
CA PRO A 88 6.66 -0.14 -15.57
C PRO A 88 7.38 -0.06 -16.92
N GLU A 89 8.38 0.81 -16.99
CA GLU A 89 9.30 1.00 -18.10
C GLU A 89 10.74 0.80 -17.59
N PHE A 90 11.59 0.17 -18.39
CA PHE A 90 12.92 -0.29 -17.98
C PHE A 90 14.05 0.40 -18.74
N GLU A 91 13.74 1.09 -19.83
CA GLU A 91 14.72 1.88 -20.55
C GLU A 91 15.30 2.99 -19.65
N PRO A 92 16.64 3.05 -19.48
CA PRO A 92 17.29 4.14 -18.78
C PRO A 92 16.96 5.47 -19.45
N LEU A 93 16.77 6.52 -18.65
CA LEU A 93 16.60 7.84 -19.24
C LEU A 93 17.90 8.24 -19.95
N SER A 94 17.79 8.56 -21.24
CA SER A 94 18.91 9.12 -21.99
C SER A 94 19.36 10.41 -21.31
N LEU A 95 20.66 10.49 -20.99
CA LEU A 95 21.29 11.68 -20.40
C LEU A 95 21.43 12.85 -21.41
N GLY A 96 20.80 12.74 -22.59
CA GLY A 96 20.94 13.65 -23.70
C GLY A 96 22.19 13.36 -24.55
N PRO A 97 22.34 14.07 -25.69
CA PRO A 97 23.49 13.88 -26.57
C PRO A 97 24.81 14.24 -25.86
N GLY A 98 25.80 13.33 -25.94
CA GLY A 98 27.17 13.56 -25.45
C GLY A 98 27.51 12.97 -24.07
N GLN A 99 26.63 12.15 -23.48
CA GLN A 99 26.86 11.53 -22.17
C GLN A 99 27.20 10.05 -22.25
N TYR A 100 28.03 9.62 -21.29
CA TYR A 100 28.63 8.29 -21.17
C TYR A 100 27.56 7.19 -21.17
N ASN A 101 27.54 6.39 -22.24
CA ASN A 101 26.88 5.10 -22.24
C ASN A 101 27.89 4.10 -21.65
N PRO A 102 27.75 3.65 -20.40
CA PRO A 102 28.69 2.68 -19.84
C PRO A 102 28.72 1.46 -20.76
N GLU A 103 29.90 1.09 -21.26
CA GLU A 103 30.08 -0.21 -21.91
C GLU A 103 29.61 -1.26 -20.89
N ILE A 104 28.54 -1.96 -21.24
CA ILE A 104 27.92 -3.00 -20.43
C ILE A 104 28.98 -4.10 -20.24
N THR A 105 29.70 -4.02 -19.14
CA THR A 105 30.67 -5.02 -18.69
C THR A 105 30.06 -5.78 -17.53
N VAL A 106 30.66 -6.94 -17.23
CA VAL A 106 30.20 -8.03 -16.34
C VAL A 106 29.78 -7.59 -14.91
N ALA A 107 29.96 -6.33 -14.52
CA ALA A 107 29.49 -5.73 -13.27
C ALA A 107 27.99 -5.35 -13.26
N GLU A 108 27.19 -5.78 -14.24
CA GLU A 108 25.76 -5.46 -14.35
C GLU A 108 24.91 -6.01 -13.18
N ALA A 109 25.40 -7.05 -12.49
CA ALA A 109 24.75 -7.64 -11.32
C ALA A 109 24.86 -6.78 -10.06
N GLU A 110 25.85 -5.88 -9.98
CA GLU A 110 26.08 -5.04 -8.80
C GLU A 110 25.41 -3.67 -8.90
N GLN A 111 24.96 -3.27 -10.09
CA GLN A 111 24.35 -1.96 -10.31
C GLN A 111 22.84 -1.99 -10.00
N PRO A 112 22.30 -0.91 -9.39
CA PRO A 112 20.86 -0.76 -9.23
C PRO A 112 20.14 -0.80 -10.58
N LYS A 113 19.10 -1.63 -10.69
CA LYS A 113 18.19 -1.65 -11.84
C LYS A 113 17.17 -0.53 -11.71
N GLN A 114 16.99 0.23 -12.78
CA GLN A 114 16.00 1.30 -12.85
C GLN A 114 14.66 0.76 -13.30
N VAL A 115 13.58 1.22 -12.66
CA VAL A 115 12.20 1.02 -13.07
C VAL A 115 11.52 2.38 -13.04
N PHE A 116 10.94 2.78 -14.17
CA PHE A 116 10.11 3.97 -14.25
C PHE A 116 8.64 3.60 -14.24
N PHE A 117 7.80 4.32 -13.50
CA PHE A 117 6.35 4.16 -13.56
C PHE A 117 5.64 5.45 -13.16
N THR A 118 4.33 5.50 -13.40
CA THR A 118 3.49 6.64 -13.00
C THR A 118 2.43 6.22 -12.01
N THR A 119 1.93 7.16 -11.22
CA THR A 119 0.74 6.93 -10.38
C THR A 119 -0.27 8.06 -10.57
N LEU A 120 -1.54 7.71 -10.42
CA LEU A 120 -2.63 8.67 -10.36
C LEU A 120 -3.14 8.74 -8.92
N GLU A 121 -2.95 9.89 -8.28
CA GLU A 121 -3.50 10.19 -6.96
C GLU A 121 -4.78 11.01 -7.12
N ARG A 122 -5.80 10.68 -6.33
CA ARG A 122 -6.99 11.50 -6.13
C ARG A 122 -7.02 12.02 -4.71
N GLN A 123 -7.13 13.34 -4.58
CA GLN A 123 -7.34 14.02 -3.31
C GLN A 123 -8.75 14.62 -3.27
N TYR A 124 -9.45 14.41 -2.16
CA TYR A 124 -10.68 15.08 -1.82
C TYR A 124 -10.36 16.22 -0.86
N ILE A 125 -10.85 17.42 -1.17
CA ILE A 125 -10.77 18.60 -0.29
C ILE A 125 -12.18 19.19 -0.21
N GLY A 126 -12.86 18.97 0.91
CA GLY A 126 -14.28 19.30 1.05
C GLY A 126 -15.12 18.45 0.07
N VAL A 127 -15.81 19.13 -0.85
CA VAL A 127 -16.62 18.49 -1.91
C VAL A 127 -15.91 18.35 -3.25
N LYS A 128 -14.64 18.78 -3.34
CA LYS A 128 -13.88 18.78 -4.60
C LYS A 128 -12.97 17.58 -4.67
N ALA A 129 -12.89 16.97 -5.85
CA ALA A 129 -11.87 15.98 -6.20
C ALA A 129 -10.81 16.64 -7.08
N LEU A 130 -9.53 16.42 -6.74
CA LEU A 130 -8.37 16.85 -7.49
C LEU A 130 -7.55 15.62 -7.84
N ASP A 131 -7.17 15.51 -9.11
CA ASP A 131 -6.33 14.41 -9.59
C ASP A 131 -4.92 14.94 -9.87
N ALA A 132 -3.92 14.16 -9.46
CA ALA A 132 -2.51 14.47 -9.66
C ALA A 132 -1.78 13.23 -10.18
N GLN A 133 -1.10 13.38 -11.32
CA GLN A 133 -0.21 12.36 -11.84
C GLN A 133 1.20 12.58 -11.30
N SER A 134 1.84 11.52 -10.82
CA SER A 134 3.23 11.54 -10.39
C SER A 134 4.06 10.56 -11.22
N PHE A 135 5.33 10.90 -11.42
CA PHE A 135 6.31 10.14 -12.18
C PHE A 135 7.39 9.66 -11.22
N HIS A 136 7.74 8.38 -11.26
CA HIS A 136 8.61 7.75 -10.29
C HIS A 136 9.80 7.07 -10.97
N TRP A 137 11.00 7.35 -10.46
CA TRP A 137 12.21 6.60 -10.79
C TRP A 137 12.59 5.76 -9.59
N LEU A 138 12.43 4.45 -9.75
CA LEU A 138 12.70 3.47 -8.74
C LEU A 138 14.01 2.75 -9.05
N PHE A 139 14.91 2.68 -8.08
CA PHE A 139 16.17 1.97 -8.21
C PHE A 139 16.19 0.79 -7.26
N LEU A 140 16.26 -0.43 -7.81
CA LEU A 140 16.26 -1.69 -7.08
C LEU A 140 17.63 -2.35 -7.14
N THR A 141 18.07 -2.92 -6.02
CA THR A 141 19.32 -3.68 -5.97
C THR A 141 19.03 -5.13 -5.59
N PRO A 142 19.63 -6.11 -6.29
CA PRO A 142 19.50 -7.50 -5.91
C PRO A 142 20.32 -7.77 -4.65
N THR A 143 19.82 -8.62 -3.77
CA THR A 143 20.55 -9.07 -2.57
C THR A 143 20.35 -10.57 -2.37
N THR A 144 21.07 -11.18 -1.41
CA THR A 144 20.97 -12.63 -1.12
C THR A 144 19.54 -13.09 -0.80
N ASP A 145 18.70 -12.20 -0.29
CA ASP A 145 17.33 -12.53 0.13
C ASP A 145 16.28 -12.03 -0.86
N GLY A 146 16.70 -11.46 -2.00
CA GLY A 146 15.85 -10.87 -3.04
C GLY A 146 16.02 -9.36 -3.19
N TRP A 147 15.14 -8.74 -3.98
CA TRP A 147 15.23 -7.32 -4.35
C TRP A 147 14.98 -6.37 -3.17
N ARG A 148 15.76 -5.28 -3.10
CA ARG A 148 15.60 -4.20 -2.12
C ARG A 148 15.57 -2.84 -2.80
N LEU A 149 14.83 -1.90 -2.23
CA LEU A 149 14.84 -0.50 -2.66
C LEU A 149 16.18 0.13 -2.29
N ALA A 150 16.91 0.63 -3.29
CA ALA A 150 18.09 1.45 -3.09
C ALA A 150 17.69 2.92 -2.88
N MET A 151 16.99 3.50 -3.86
CA MET A 151 16.47 4.87 -3.78
C MET A 151 15.29 5.07 -4.74
N MET A 152 14.51 6.12 -4.52
CA MET A 152 13.38 6.47 -5.37
C MET A 152 13.24 7.97 -5.51
N PHE A 153 13.04 8.47 -6.72
CA PHE A 153 12.73 9.86 -6.99
C PHE A 153 11.31 10.01 -7.51
N THR A 154 10.65 11.10 -7.14
CA THR A 154 9.31 11.43 -7.61
C THR A 154 9.28 12.84 -8.16
N GLN A 155 8.72 12.99 -9.36
CA GLN A 155 8.33 14.28 -9.93
C GLN A 155 6.81 14.34 -9.94
N ILE A 156 6.26 15.42 -9.39
CA ILE A 156 4.82 15.66 -9.41
C ILE A 156 4.51 16.37 -10.73
N GLY A 157 3.56 15.82 -11.49
CA GLY A 157 3.08 16.41 -12.73
C GLY A 157 2.44 17.76 -12.47
N SER A 158 2.55 18.66 -13.44
CA SER A 158 1.87 19.95 -13.35
C SER A 158 0.46 19.86 -13.93
N SER A 159 -0.48 20.58 -13.31
CA SER A 159 -1.86 20.67 -13.79
C SER A 159 -2.03 21.65 -14.96
N SER A 160 -1.00 22.43 -15.30
CA SER A 160 -1.01 23.41 -16.39
C SER A 160 0.21 23.22 -17.32
N PRO A 161 0.01 23.14 -18.65
CA PRO A 161 1.09 23.06 -19.63
C PRO A 161 2.10 24.21 -19.54
N GLU A 162 1.69 25.37 -19.02
CA GLU A 162 2.52 26.57 -18.89
C GLU A 162 3.41 26.57 -17.63
N SER A 163 3.12 25.69 -16.66
CA SER A 163 3.91 25.59 -15.44
C SER A 163 5.04 24.59 -15.60
N SER A 164 6.27 25.02 -15.34
CA SER A 164 7.44 24.15 -15.36
C SER A 164 7.25 23.00 -14.36
N PRO A 165 7.53 21.75 -14.78
CA PRO A 165 7.40 20.61 -13.88
C PRO A 165 8.37 20.76 -12.71
N VAL A 166 7.91 20.38 -11.52
CA VAL A 166 8.74 20.42 -10.30
C VAL A 166 9.92 19.46 -10.49
N PRO A 167 11.16 19.80 -10.12
CA PRO A 167 12.27 18.87 -10.22
C PRO A 167 11.99 17.57 -9.43
N PRO A 168 12.49 16.40 -9.90
CA PRO A 168 12.40 15.16 -9.14
C PRO A 168 13.01 15.28 -7.74
N GLN A 169 12.32 14.79 -6.72
CA GLN A 169 12.77 14.79 -5.32
C GLN A 169 12.95 13.37 -4.79
N GLU A 170 13.94 13.16 -3.93
CA GLU A 170 14.13 11.90 -3.20
C GLU A 170 12.86 11.60 -2.38
N SER A 171 12.32 10.41 -2.56
CA SER A 171 10.98 10.03 -2.12
C SER A 171 10.90 8.59 -1.58
N SER A 172 12.04 7.96 -1.27
CA SER A 172 12.09 6.59 -0.73
C SER A 172 11.31 6.41 0.58
N ASN A 173 11.12 7.50 1.33
CA ASN A 173 10.38 7.51 2.58
C ASN A 173 8.95 8.08 2.45
N TRP A 174 8.54 8.47 1.26
CA TRP A 174 7.17 8.94 0.98
C TRP A 174 6.22 7.75 0.82
N THR A 175 4.93 8.04 0.62
CA THR A 175 3.86 7.01 0.54
C THR A 175 4.21 5.89 -0.45
N ILE A 176 4.58 6.23 -1.69
CA ILE A 176 4.91 5.24 -2.72
C ILE A 176 6.20 4.49 -2.37
N GLY A 177 7.25 5.17 -1.90
CA GLY A 177 8.50 4.52 -1.53
C GLY A 177 8.33 3.52 -0.37
N GLN A 178 7.51 3.87 0.62
CA GLN A 178 7.14 2.96 1.70
C GLN A 178 6.26 1.80 1.23
N ALA A 179 5.33 2.06 0.29
CA ALA A 179 4.53 1.01 -0.32
C ALA A 179 5.40 -0.01 -1.05
N VAL A 180 6.38 0.45 -1.84
CA VAL A 180 7.38 -0.40 -2.52
C VAL A 180 8.19 -1.21 -1.51
N LYS A 181 8.76 -0.58 -0.46
CA LYS A 181 9.51 -1.29 0.60
C LYS A 181 8.66 -2.40 1.23
N LEU A 182 7.39 -2.11 1.49
CA LEU A 182 6.46 -3.02 2.12
C LEU A 182 6.05 -4.17 1.19
N TRP A 183 5.79 -3.89 -0.10
CA TRP A 183 5.51 -4.90 -1.10
C TRP A 183 6.70 -5.83 -1.30
N LEU A 184 7.92 -5.29 -1.46
CA LEU A 184 9.14 -6.10 -1.60
C LEU A 184 9.38 -6.99 -0.38
N ARG A 185 9.05 -6.51 0.83
CA ARG A 185 9.10 -7.33 2.05
C ARG A 185 8.11 -8.49 1.99
N ASP A 186 6.86 -8.20 1.63
CA ASP A 186 5.80 -9.22 1.58
C ASP A 186 6.06 -10.22 0.43
N CYS A 187 6.66 -9.77 -0.69
CA CYS A 187 7.17 -10.60 -1.78
C CYS A 187 8.21 -11.62 -1.30
N ARG A 188 9.30 -11.15 -0.67
CA ARG A 188 10.35 -12.05 -0.11
C ARG A 188 9.80 -13.02 0.93
N ALA A 189 8.81 -12.60 1.71
CA ALA A 189 8.13 -13.43 2.69
C ALA A 189 7.08 -14.39 2.10
N ARG A 190 6.86 -14.37 0.78
CA ARG A 190 5.79 -15.12 0.07
C ARG A 190 4.40 -14.85 0.64
N ALA A 191 4.18 -13.63 1.10
CA ALA A 191 2.96 -13.16 1.75
C ALA A 191 2.16 -12.17 0.89
N MET A 192 2.43 -12.13 -0.41
CA MET A 192 1.62 -11.38 -1.37
C MET A 192 0.23 -12.01 -1.45
N ARG A 193 -0.82 -11.17 -1.38
CA ARG A 193 -2.20 -11.61 -1.58
C ARG A 193 -2.54 -11.42 -3.05
N ALA A 194 -3.24 -12.36 -3.66
CA ALA A 194 -3.85 -12.13 -4.97
C ALA A 194 -4.82 -10.95 -4.85
N SER A 195 -4.67 -9.99 -5.77
CA SER A 195 -5.49 -8.78 -5.90
C SER A 195 -6.84 -9.09 -6.52
#